data_AF-A0A1S6H9X8-F1
#
_entry.id   AF-A0A1S6H9X8-F1
#
_cell.length_a   1.000
_cell.length_b   1.000
_cell.length_c   1.000
_cell.angle_alpha   90.00
_cell.angle_beta   90.00
_cell.angle_gamma   90.00
#
_symmetry.space_group_name_H-M   'P 1'
#
loop_
_entity.id
_entity.type
_entity.pdbx_description
1 polymer ?
#
loop_
_entity_poly.entity_id
_entity_poly.type
_entity_poly.pdbx_seq_one_letter_code
_entity_poly.pdbx_strand_id
1 'polypeptide(L)'
;MLAEEGKKRILEILQQDLKFDGHFDKCFENIKETQQEELIIWVKDCKEHKTNVIQSKLDREIIGFVRRIGSNVRAILTKRKDNYFIVLFLDKHKYYEVEMLKLGF
;
A
#
# COMPACT_ATOMS: atom_id res chain seq x y z
N MET A 1 -2.61 15.93 -6.89
CA MET A 1 -3.90 15.31 -6.53
C MET A 1 -4.18 15.41 -5.03
N LEU A 2 -5.43 15.59 -4.61
CA LEU A 2 -5.85 15.50 -3.20
C LEU A 2 -5.90 14.03 -2.74
N ALA A 3 -5.73 13.78 -1.43
CA ALA A 3 -5.75 12.42 -0.91
C ALA A 3 -7.05 11.67 -1.23
N GLU A 4 -8.20 12.33 -1.11
CA GLU A 4 -9.52 11.73 -1.39
C GLU A 4 -9.67 11.26 -2.84
N GLU A 5 -9.16 12.03 -3.79
CA GLU A 5 -9.15 11.65 -5.20
C GLU A 5 -8.22 10.44 -5.45
N GLY A 6 -7.06 10.41 -4.80
CA GLY A 6 -6.13 9.28 -4.84
C GLY A 6 -6.75 8.01 -4.27
N LYS A 7 -7.39 8.09 -3.10
CA LYS A 7 -8.12 6.98 -2.48
C LYS A 7 -9.20 6.45 -3.41
N LYS A 8 -10.02 7.33 -3.99
CA LYS A 8 -11.09 6.94 -4.92
C LYS A 8 -10.55 6.14 -6.10
N ARG A 9 -9.48 6.61 -6.75
CA ARG A 9 -8.85 5.89 -7.87
C ARG A 9 -8.30 4.52 -7.45
N ILE A 10 -7.73 4.42 -6.25
CA ILE A 10 -7.24 3.16 -5.70
C ILE A 10 -8.39 2.18 -5.47
N LEU A 11 -9.49 2.63 -4.88
CA LEU A 11 -10.69 1.81 -4.66
C LEU A 11 -11.31 1.34 -5.99
N GLU A 12 -11.37 2.22 -6.99
CA GLU A 12 -11.84 1.89 -8.35
C GLU A 12 -10.98 0.82 -9.02
N ILE A 13 -9.64 0.93 -8.90
CA ILE A 13 -8.71 -0.09 -9.40
C ILE A 13 -8.96 -1.42 -8.72
N LEU A 14 -9.09 -1.42 -7.39
CA LEU A 14 -9.22 -2.66 -6.62
C LEU A 14 -10.62 -3.25 -6.63
N GLN A 15 -11.63 -2.48 -7.08
CA GLN A 15 -13.05 -2.85 -7.15
C GLN A 15 -13.58 -3.36 -5.80
N GLN A 16 -13.10 -2.76 -4.72
CA GLN A 16 -13.45 -3.12 -3.34
C GLN A 16 -13.06 -1.99 -2.40
N ASP A 17 -13.68 -1.99 -1.23
CA ASP A 17 -13.24 -1.16 -0.11
C ASP A 17 -11.99 -1.73 0.54
N LEU A 18 -11.13 -0.86 1.06
CA LEU A 18 -10.00 -1.22 1.90
C LEU A 18 -9.69 -0.10 2.90
N LYS A 19 -8.93 -0.44 3.94
CA LYS A 19 -8.49 0.53 4.94
C LYS A 19 -7.25 1.29 4.45
N PHE A 20 -7.29 2.61 4.50
CA PHE A 20 -6.07 3.44 4.38
C PHE A 20 -5.49 3.66 5.78
N ASP A 21 -4.20 3.39 5.97
CA ASP A 21 -3.54 3.41 7.29
C ASP A 21 -2.20 4.17 7.30
N GLY A 22 -1.68 4.42 8.50
CA GLY A 22 -0.52 5.29 8.73
C GLY A 22 -0.89 6.76 8.61
N HIS A 23 0.02 7.55 8.03
CA HIS A 23 -0.23 8.97 7.70
C HIS A 23 -0.59 9.15 6.24
N PHE A 24 -1.48 8.30 5.69
CA PHE A 24 -1.75 8.21 4.26
C PHE A 24 -1.98 9.57 3.61
N ASP A 25 -2.99 10.32 4.07
CA ASP A 25 -3.40 11.58 3.45
C ASP A 25 -2.26 12.60 3.46
N LYS A 26 -1.62 12.75 4.62
CA LYS A 26 -0.47 13.62 4.80
C LYS A 26 0.70 13.20 3.92
N CYS A 27 1.01 11.91 3.81
CA CYS A 27 2.12 11.45 2.98
C CYS A 27 1.81 11.58 1.49
N PHE A 28 0.60 11.24 1.08
CA PHE A 28 0.14 11.32 -0.31
C PHE A 28 0.16 12.76 -0.82
N GLU A 29 -0.36 13.70 -0.06
CA GLU A 29 -0.41 15.12 -0.47
C GLU A 29 0.96 15.80 -0.46
N ASN A 30 1.92 15.28 0.32
CA ASN A 30 3.28 15.85 0.43
C ASN A 30 4.30 15.23 -0.54
N ILE A 31 3.95 14.19 -1.29
CA ILE A 31 4.82 13.66 -2.37
C ILE A 31 4.49 14.35 -3.71
N LYS A 32 5.41 14.27 -4.66
CA LYS A 32 5.20 14.84 -6.00
C LYS A 32 4.04 14.13 -6.70
N GLU A 33 3.33 14.83 -7.56
CA GLU A 33 2.24 14.23 -8.35
C GLU A 33 2.67 13.02 -9.17
N THR A 34 3.88 13.04 -9.76
CA THR A 34 4.43 11.86 -10.45
C THR A 34 4.57 10.65 -9.53
N GLN A 35 4.88 10.86 -8.25
CA GLN A 35 4.99 9.81 -7.24
C GLN A 35 3.62 9.34 -6.75
N GLN A 36 2.62 10.22 -6.73
CA GLN A 36 1.22 9.86 -6.49
C GLN A 36 0.73 8.90 -7.58
N GLU A 37 0.99 9.24 -8.86
CA GLU A 37 0.67 8.37 -10.00
C GLU A 37 1.43 7.04 -9.95
N GLU A 38 2.73 7.05 -9.62
CA GLU A 38 3.51 5.83 -9.44
C GLU A 38 2.91 4.91 -8.36
N LEU A 39 2.41 5.46 -7.26
CA LEU A 39 1.74 4.67 -6.21
C LEU A 39 0.46 4.03 -6.77
N ILE A 40 -0.35 4.77 -7.51
CA ILE A 40 -1.61 4.29 -8.10
C ILE A 40 -1.32 3.18 -9.13
N ILE A 41 -0.34 3.38 -10.00
CA ILE A 41 0.10 2.37 -10.98
C ILE A 41 0.61 1.12 -10.26
N TRP A 42 1.40 1.29 -9.20
CA TRP A 42 1.90 0.17 -8.42
C TRP A 42 0.77 -0.65 -7.76
N VAL A 43 -0.29 0.01 -7.26
CA VAL A 43 -1.48 -0.70 -6.74
C VAL A 43 -2.15 -1.54 -7.84
N LYS A 44 -2.26 -1.00 -9.05
CA LYS A 44 -2.76 -1.75 -10.21
C LYS A 44 -1.89 -2.96 -10.52
N ASP A 45 -0.57 -2.80 -10.53
CA ASP A 45 0.38 -3.89 -10.76
C ASP A 45 0.29 -4.98 -9.68
N CYS A 46 -0.02 -4.62 -8.44
CA CYS A 46 -0.28 -5.60 -7.37
C CYS A 46 -1.56 -6.41 -7.64
N LYS A 47 -2.64 -5.77 -8.12
CA LYS A 47 -3.87 -6.46 -8.54
C LYS A 47 -3.63 -7.40 -9.72
N GLU A 48 -2.80 -6.98 -10.66
CA GLU A 48 -2.49 -7.72 -11.89
C GLU A 48 -1.37 -8.77 -11.71
N HIS A 49 -0.96 -9.05 -10.47
CA HIS A 49 0.08 -10.05 -10.15
C HIS A 49 1.45 -9.76 -10.79
N LYS A 50 1.75 -8.48 -11.07
CA LYS A 50 3.02 -8.03 -11.67
C LYS A 50 4.08 -7.64 -10.64
N THR A 51 3.72 -7.63 -9.36
CA THR A 51 4.62 -7.28 -8.26
C THR A 51 4.89 -8.50 -7.38
N ASN A 52 6.13 -8.64 -6.93
CA ASN A 52 6.52 -9.69 -5.98
C ASN A 52 5.80 -9.52 -4.64
N VAL A 53 5.30 -10.64 -4.11
CA VAL A 53 4.67 -10.70 -2.80
C VAL A 53 5.67 -11.09 -1.73
N ILE A 54 5.45 -10.61 -0.51
CA ILE A 54 6.08 -11.08 0.71
C ILE A 54 5.02 -11.80 1.51
N GLN A 55 5.32 -13.01 2.00
CA GLN A 55 4.40 -13.76 2.83
C GLN A 55 4.67 -13.49 4.31
N SER A 56 3.61 -13.32 5.11
CA SER A 56 3.74 -13.21 6.55
C SER A 56 4.19 -14.53 7.18
N LYS A 57 5.12 -14.41 8.12
CA LYS A 57 5.61 -15.51 8.99
C LYS A 57 4.67 -15.76 10.16
N LEU A 58 3.88 -14.75 10.55
CA LEU A 58 2.93 -14.84 11.66
C LEU A 58 1.59 -15.45 11.22
N ASP A 59 1.13 -15.10 10.01
CA ASP A 59 -0.07 -15.66 9.40
C ASP A 59 0.19 -16.01 7.92
N ARG A 60 0.23 -17.30 7.60
CA ARG A 60 0.55 -17.76 6.24
C ARG A 60 -0.52 -17.41 5.21
N GLU A 61 -1.71 -16.99 5.64
CA GLU A 61 -2.78 -16.51 4.77
C GLU A 61 -2.62 -15.04 4.39
N ILE A 62 -1.70 -14.31 5.03
CA ILE A 62 -1.44 -12.90 4.72
C ILE A 62 -0.22 -12.77 3.80
N ILE A 63 -0.41 -11.97 2.75
CA ILE A 63 0.65 -11.52 1.86
C ILE A 63 0.67 -9.99 1.80
N GLY A 64 1.85 -9.44 1.57
CA GLY A 64 2.09 -8.01 1.43
C GLY A 64 2.83 -7.69 0.16
N PHE A 65 2.60 -6.49 -0.34
CA PHE A 65 3.39 -5.86 -1.38
C PHE A 65 4.03 -4.61 -0.78
N VAL A 66 5.32 -4.44 -0.97
CA VAL A 66 6.07 -3.32 -0.42
C VAL A 66 6.58 -2.44 -1.56
N ARG A 67 6.45 -1.13 -1.41
CA ARG A 67 7.03 -0.16 -2.34
C ARG A 67 7.69 1.00 -1.61
N ARG A 68 8.84 1.41 -2.15
CA ARG A 68 9.48 2.67 -1.80
C ARG A 68 8.97 3.77 -2.72
N ILE A 69 8.51 4.87 -2.14
CA ILE A 69 8.08 6.08 -2.86
C ILE A 69 9.06 7.20 -2.49
N GLY A 70 9.89 7.60 -3.46
CA GLY A 70 10.97 8.56 -3.22
C GLY A 70 11.95 8.11 -2.15
N SER A 71 12.52 9.06 -1.40
CA SER A 71 13.55 8.75 -0.40
C SER A 71 12.96 8.19 0.90
N ASN A 72 11.91 8.83 1.42
CA ASN A 72 11.46 8.66 2.81
C ASN A 72 10.09 7.98 2.97
N VAL A 73 9.28 7.85 1.91
CA VAL A 73 7.93 7.27 2.01
C VAL A 73 7.95 5.79 1.62
N ARG A 74 7.14 4.99 2.29
CA ARG A 74 6.96 3.56 2.07
C ARG A 74 5.47 3.24 2.03
N ALA A 75 5.11 2.34 1.12
CA ALA A 75 3.77 1.80 1.01
C ALA A 75 3.80 0.30 1.29
N ILE A 76 2.75 -0.18 1.98
CA ILE A 76 2.47 -1.61 2.15
C ILE A 76 1.02 -1.85 1.74
N LEU A 77 0.81 -2.68 0.73
CA LEU A 77 -0.51 -3.16 0.38
C LEU A 77 -0.64 -4.59 0.89
N THR A 78 -1.62 -4.83 1.76
CA THR A 78 -1.81 -6.13 2.42
C THR A 78 -3.03 -6.82 1.85
N LYS A 79 -2.94 -8.13 1.61
CA LYS A 79 -3.98 -8.97 1.01
C LYS A 79 -4.04 -10.32 1.72
N ARG A 80 -5.23 -10.92 1.82
CA ARG A 80 -5.36 -12.33 2.20
C ARG A 80 -5.25 -13.23 0.96
N LYS A 81 -4.57 -14.37 1.03
CA LYS A 81 -4.30 -15.25 -0.13
C LYS A 81 -5.58 -15.75 -0.79
N ASP A 82 -6.57 -16.07 0.02
CA ASP A 82 -7.90 -16.53 -0.39
C ASP A 82 -8.79 -15.38 -0.88
N ASN A 83 -8.42 -14.11 -0.69
CA ASN A 83 -9.41 -13.03 -0.78
C ASN A 83 -8.90 -11.58 -1.01
N TYR A 84 -9.71 -10.61 -0.56
CA TYR A 84 -9.63 -9.15 -0.65
C TYR A 84 -8.32 -8.50 -0.16
N PHE A 85 -8.03 -7.33 -0.73
CA PHE A 85 -7.07 -6.36 -0.20
C PHE A 85 -7.63 -5.76 1.08
N ILE A 86 -6.79 -5.69 2.11
CA ILE A 86 -7.22 -5.37 3.47
C ILE A 86 -6.85 -3.93 3.82
N VAL A 87 -5.57 -3.60 3.63
CA VAL A 87 -4.99 -2.33 4.07
C VAL A 87 -3.99 -1.81 3.03
N LEU A 88 -4.06 -0.52 2.74
CA LEU A 88 -2.99 0.23 2.10
C LEU A 88 -2.39 1.20 3.13
N PHE A 89 -1.24 0.84 3.65
CA PHE A 89 -0.44 1.67 4.54
C PHE A 89 0.46 2.58 3.71
N LEU A 90 0.53 3.86 4.06
CA LEU A 90 1.47 4.81 3.47
C LEU A 90 2.02 5.73 4.55
N ASP A 91 3.34 5.66 4.77
CA ASP A 91 3.98 6.48 5.80
C ASP A 91 5.49 6.65 5.57
N LYS A 92 6.14 7.40 6.44
CA LYS A 92 7.59 7.54 6.51
C LYS A 92 8.24 6.22 6.90
N HIS A 93 9.48 6.03 6.45
CA HIS A 93 10.30 4.83 6.67
C HIS A 93 10.32 4.33 8.12
N LYS A 94 10.39 5.24 9.11
CA LYS A 94 10.45 4.86 10.52
C LYS A 94 9.21 4.10 11.03
N TYR A 95 8.04 4.33 10.44
CA TYR A 95 6.81 3.64 10.84
C TYR A 95 6.58 2.38 10.02
N TYR A 96 7.16 2.33 8.82
CA TYR A 96 7.12 1.16 7.96
C TYR A 96 7.77 -0.07 8.60
N GLU A 97 8.92 0.06 9.26
CA GLU A 97 9.58 -1.08 9.92
C GLU A 97 8.72 -1.68 11.03
N VAL A 98 8.06 -0.82 11.82
CA VAL A 98 7.13 -1.24 12.87
C VAL A 98 5.95 -1.98 12.25
N GLU A 99 5.41 -1.49 11.14
CA GLU A 99 4.27 -2.11 10.47
C GLU A 99 4.62 -3.47 9.85
N MET A 100 5.80 -3.58 9.23
CA MET A 100 6.33 -4.86 8.72
C MET A 100 6.43 -5.91 9.82
N LEU A 101 6.94 -5.54 11.00
CA LEU A 101 7.08 -6.44 12.14
C LEU A 101 5.71 -6.93 12.67
N LYS A 102 4.71 -6.04 12.75
CA LYS A 102 3.34 -6.42 13.15
C LYS A 102 2.72 -7.42 12.18
N LEU A 103 2.96 -7.21 10.88
CA LEU A 103 2.45 -8.08 9.82
C LEU A 103 3.27 -9.36 9.69
N GLY A 104 4.45 -9.45 10.33
CA GLY A 104 5.31 -10.63 10.29
C GLY A 104 6.06 -10.80 8.98
N PHE A 105 6.32 -9.71 8.24
CA PHE A 105 7.07 -9.73 6.99
C PHE A 105 8.59 -9.81 7.23
#